data_AF-A0A2V9X861-F1
#
_entry.id   AF-A0A2V9X861-F1
#
_cell.length_a   1.000
_cell.length_b   1.000
_cell.length_c   1.000
_cell.angle_alpha   90.00
_cell.angle_beta   90.00
_cell.angle_gamma   90.00
#
_symmetry.space_group_name_H-M   'P 1'
#
loop_
_entity.id
_entity.type
_entity.pdbx_description
1 polymer ?
#
loop_
_entity_poly.entity_id
_entity_poly.type
_entity_poly.pdbx_seq_one_letter_code
_entity_poly.pdbx_strand_id
1 'polypeptide(L)'
;AGNTYISDGYINSRIAKVDKNGNWLKSWGEAGDQPGQFSTPHSIALDAAGNVYVADRGNRRIQVFDGDGKFLRQITIDVPVDPNARPAIGNKPNLSASDGPVTGNQTMAPGAPWAICITPPPNQVMYSSDGYPGRIYKLTLDGKVLGVLGESGKQLKQFGWIHEIACPSENEIYVGELLNWRVQKLILEPSH
;
A
#
# COMPACT_ATOMS: atom_id res chain seq x y z
N ALA A 1 2.99 -19.32 15.80
CA ALA A 1 2.08 -18.28 15.27
C ALA A 1 2.11 -17.08 16.20
N GLY A 2 2.08 -15.85 15.65
CA GLY A 2 1.92 -14.63 16.47
C GLY A 2 3.12 -13.68 16.52
N ASN A 3 3.98 -13.63 15.49
CA ASN A 3 4.92 -12.51 15.39
C ASN A 3 4.18 -11.28 14.84
N THR A 4 4.54 -10.10 15.34
CA THR A 4 4.03 -8.81 14.85
C THR A 4 5.13 -8.11 14.05
N TYR A 5 4.73 -7.52 12.92
CA TYR A 5 5.61 -6.73 12.06
C TYR A 5 5.23 -5.27 12.16
N ILE A 6 6.23 -4.40 12.26
CA ILE A 6 6.06 -2.96 12.47
C ILE A 6 6.83 -2.24 11.38
N SER A 7 6.15 -1.36 10.65
CA SER A 7 6.78 -0.44 9.71
C SER A 7 7.31 0.77 10.47
N ASP A 8 8.62 0.86 10.62
CA ASP A 8 9.35 1.95 11.29
C ASP A 8 9.92 2.89 10.22
N GLY A 9 9.00 3.60 9.54
CA GLY A 9 9.26 4.11 8.19
C GLY A 9 9.69 5.57 8.04
N TYR A 10 9.21 6.49 8.87
CA TYR A 10 9.46 7.93 8.69
C TYR A 10 10.89 8.37 9.05
N ILE A 11 11.60 7.57 9.86
CA ILE A 11 12.94 7.89 10.34
C ILE A 11 13.91 6.75 10.08
N ASN A 12 13.54 5.53 10.46
CA ASN A 12 14.49 4.40 10.45
C ASN A 12 14.45 3.56 9.17
N SER A 13 13.49 3.79 8.27
CA SER A 13 13.33 3.11 6.99
C SER A 13 13.50 1.59 7.07
N ARG A 14 12.84 0.95 8.03
CA ARG A 14 13.00 -0.49 8.31
C ARG A 14 11.70 -1.16 8.72
N ILE A 15 11.70 -2.48 8.67
CA ILE A 15 10.69 -3.32 9.28
C ILE A 15 11.26 -3.95 10.54
N ALA A 16 10.53 -3.84 11.64
CA ALA A 16 10.81 -4.55 12.88
C ALA A 16 9.89 -5.77 13.01
N LYS A 17 10.42 -6.85 13.60
CA LYS A 17 9.69 -8.08 13.93
C LYS A 17 9.81 -8.30 15.42
N VAL A 18 8.67 -8.48 16.07
CA VAL A 18 8.57 -8.80 17.50
C VAL A 18 7.78 -10.09 17.70
N ASP A 19 8.01 -10.79 18.80
CA ASP A 19 7.21 -11.95 19.17
C ASP A 19 5.82 -11.53 19.70
N LYS A 20 4.97 -12.51 20.02
CA LYS A 20 3.61 -12.28 20.55
C LYS A 20 3.56 -11.52 21.88
N ASN A 21 4.68 -11.45 22.60
CA ASN A 21 4.80 -10.75 23.87
C ASN A 21 5.42 -9.36 23.68
N GLY A 22 5.73 -8.97 22.43
CA GLY A 22 6.38 -7.69 22.12
C GLY A 22 7.90 -7.70 22.26
N ASN A 23 8.54 -8.85 22.48
CA ASN A 23 10.00 -8.91 22.55
C ASN A 23 10.61 -8.71 21.16
N TRP A 24 11.65 -7.88 21.08
CA TRP A 24 12.39 -7.67 19.83
C TRP A 24 13.00 -8.97 19.32
N LEU A 25 12.75 -9.30 18.05
CA LEU A 25 13.38 -10.43 17.38
C LEU A 25 14.45 -9.96 16.40
N LYS A 26 14.08 -9.09 15.45
CA LYS A 26 15.01 -8.52 14.46
C LYS A 26 14.41 -7.33 13.72
N SER A 27 15.22 -6.69 12.90
CA SER A 27 14.78 -5.78 11.85
C SER A 27 15.54 -6.02 10.54
N TRP A 28 14.99 -5.50 9.45
CA TRP A 28 15.68 -5.39 8.18
C TRP A 28 15.27 -4.11 7.45
N GLY A 29 16.16 -3.65 6.57
CA GLY A 29 16.00 -2.41 5.83
C GLY A 29 16.79 -1.24 6.41
N GLU A 30 17.03 -0.29 5.53
CA GLU A 30 17.70 0.98 5.74
C GLU A 30 17.21 1.97 4.68
N ALA A 31 17.55 3.25 4.83
CA ALA A 31 17.16 4.27 3.86
C ALA A 31 17.78 4.01 2.48
N GLY A 32 16.96 4.01 1.42
CA GLY A 32 17.42 3.89 0.04
C GLY A 32 16.35 3.34 -0.92
N ASP A 33 16.77 3.04 -2.15
CA ASP A 33 15.90 2.61 -3.26
C ASP A 33 16.26 1.22 -3.82
N GLN A 34 17.33 0.59 -3.31
CA GLN A 34 17.73 -0.75 -3.73
C GLN A 34 16.84 -1.83 -3.10
N PRO A 35 16.84 -3.08 -3.62
CA PRO A 35 16.12 -4.19 -3.00
C PRO A 35 16.50 -4.37 -1.52
N GLY A 36 15.50 -4.42 -0.64
CA GLY A 36 15.69 -4.51 0.80
C GLY A 36 15.89 -3.16 1.50
N GLN A 37 16.14 -2.07 0.77
CA GLN A 37 16.14 -0.69 1.29
C GLN A 37 14.75 -0.07 1.15
N PHE A 38 14.44 0.94 1.97
CA PHE A 38 13.14 1.59 1.97
C PHE A 38 13.27 3.11 1.98
N SER A 39 12.26 3.77 1.41
CA SER A 39 12.12 5.23 1.45
C SER A 39 11.06 5.65 2.46
N THR A 40 9.87 5.04 2.41
CA THR A 40 8.81 5.26 3.41
C THR A 40 7.94 4.01 3.50
N PRO A 41 8.39 2.96 4.21
CA PRO A 41 7.56 1.79 4.43
C PRO A 41 6.39 2.19 5.34
N HIS A 42 5.16 2.06 4.84
CA HIS A 42 3.97 2.67 5.46
C HIS A 42 2.92 1.66 5.91
N SER A 43 2.73 0.58 5.17
CA SER A 43 1.72 -0.45 5.45
C SER A 43 2.31 -1.84 5.21
N ILE A 44 1.81 -2.83 5.94
CA ILE A 44 2.29 -4.22 5.91
C ILE A 44 1.09 -5.16 5.81
N ALA A 45 1.20 -6.17 4.95
CA ALA A 45 0.26 -7.28 4.90
C ALA A 45 1.01 -8.62 4.81
N LEU A 46 0.38 -9.70 5.28
CA LEU A 46 0.93 -11.06 5.20
C LEU A 46 0.03 -11.95 4.34
N ASP A 47 0.64 -12.83 3.54
CA ASP A 47 -0.07 -13.93 2.91
C ASP A 47 -0.09 -15.19 3.81
N ALA A 48 -0.83 -16.21 3.41
CA ALA A 48 -0.95 -17.45 4.18
C ALA A 48 0.33 -18.30 4.19
N ALA A 49 1.27 -18.03 3.28
CA ALA A 49 2.60 -18.63 3.30
C ALA A 49 3.55 -17.92 4.27
N GLY A 50 3.12 -16.81 4.88
CA GLY A 50 3.92 -16.03 5.82
C GLY A 50 4.89 -15.05 5.15
N ASN A 51 4.71 -14.78 3.85
CA ASN A 51 5.46 -13.72 3.19
C ASN A 51 4.94 -12.36 3.66
N VAL A 52 5.87 -11.41 3.83
CA VAL A 52 5.62 -10.06 4.34
C VAL A 52 5.67 -9.08 3.17
N TYR A 53 4.53 -8.47 2.87
CA TYR A 53 4.38 -7.45 1.83
C TYR A 53 4.49 -6.09 2.51
N VAL A 54 5.38 -5.24 2.03
CA VAL A 54 5.67 -3.93 2.60
C VAL A 54 5.41 -2.87 1.54
N ALA A 55 4.46 -1.99 1.83
CA ALA A 55 4.18 -0.82 1.01
C ALA A 55 5.27 0.24 1.22
N ASP A 56 6.27 0.24 0.34
CA ASP A 56 7.35 1.23 0.30
C ASP A 56 6.89 2.45 -0.49
N ARG A 57 6.01 3.22 0.15
CA ARG A 57 5.25 4.32 -0.43
C ARG A 57 6.14 5.34 -1.15
N GLY A 58 7.29 5.67 -0.54
CA GLY A 58 8.24 6.63 -1.09
C GLY A 58 8.91 6.16 -2.38
N ASN A 59 9.20 4.87 -2.50
CA ASN A 59 9.79 4.27 -3.72
C ASN A 59 8.74 3.77 -4.71
N ARG A 60 7.45 4.04 -4.47
CA ARG A 60 6.34 3.67 -5.35
C ARG A 60 6.32 2.17 -5.71
N ARG A 61 6.57 1.32 -4.71
CA ARG A 61 6.63 -0.14 -4.89
C ARG A 61 6.15 -0.86 -3.64
N ILE A 62 5.74 -2.12 -3.83
CA ILE A 62 5.55 -3.07 -2.73
C ILE A 62 6.72 -4.05 -2.77
N GLN A 63 7.43 -4.22 -1.65
CA GLN A 63 8.49 -5.22 -1.54
C GLN A 63 7.98 -6.44 -0.77
N VAL A 64 8.37 -7.64 -1.20
CA VAL A 64 7.94 -8.90 -0.59
C VAL A 64 9.14 -9.61 0.00
N PHE A 65 9.00 -10.02 1.26
CA PHE A 65 10.02 -10.72 2.03
C PHE A 65 9.47 -12.05 2.54
N ASP A 66 10.35 -13.00 2.86
CA ASP A 66 9.94 -14.12 3.72
C ASP A 66 9.80 -13.66 5.19
N GLY A 67 9.34 -14.56 6.05
CA GLY A 67 9.17 -14.28 7.47
C GLY A 67 10.48 -13.94 8.21
N ASP A 68 11.64 -14.21 7.63
CA ASP A 68 12.96 -13.88 8.18
C ASP A 68 13.56 -12.62 7.57
N GLY A 69 12.81 -11.89 6.73
CA GLY A 69 13.24 -10.62 6.15
C GLY A 69 14.17 -10.77 4.94
N LYS A 70 14.23 -11.96 4.32
CA LYS A 70 14.93 -12.13 3.04
C LYS A 70 14.08 -11.55 1.92
N PHE A 71 14.66 -10.64 1.12
CA PHE A 71 13.99 -10.10 -0.05
C PHE A 71 13.67 -11.21 -1.07
N LEU A 72 12.43 -11.24 -1.54
CA LEU A 72 11.95 -12.21 -2.54
C LEU A 72 11.73 -11.54 -3.89
N ARG A 73 10.99 -10.43 -3.93
CA ARG A 73 10.62 -9.68 -5.14
C ARG A 73 10.02 -8.32 -4.80
N GLN A 74 9.71 -7.53 -5.84
CA GLN A 74 8.97 -6.28 -5.72
C GLN A 74 7.85 -6.19 -6.78
N ILE A 75 6.86 -5.36 -6.50
CA ILE A 75 5.67 -5.12 -7.34
C ILE A 75 5.53 -3.61 -7.56
N THR A 76 5.32 -3.19 -8.80
CA THR A 76 4.92 -1.81 -9.16
C THR A 76 3.49 -1.82 -9.69
N ILE A 77 2.78 -0.70 -9.50
CA ILE A 77 1.40 -0.54 -9.96
C ILE A 77 1.36 0.58 -11.00
N ASP A 78 1.47 0.19 -12.27
CA ASP A 78 1.57 1.12 -13.40
C ASP A 78 0.23 1.21 -14.16
N VAL A 79 -0.82 1.64 -13.46
CA VAL A 79 -2.13 1.90 -14.07
C VAL A 79 -2.19 3.34 -14.59
N PRO A 80 -2.48 3.56 -15.89
CA PRO A 80 -2.61 4.90 -16.47
C PRO A 80 -3.57 5.79 -15.69
N VAL A 81 -3.26 7.08 -15.62
CA VAL A 81 -4.08 8.09 -14.94
C VAL A 81 -4.88 8.84 -15.98
N ASP A 82 -6.16 9.08 -15.70
CA ASP A 82 -6.98 9.97 -16.52
C ASP A 82 -6.30 11.36 -16.57
N PRO A 83 -5.99 11.90 -17.77
CA PRO A 83 -5.41 13.23 -17.92
C PRO A 83 -6.19 14.33 -17.18
N ASN A 84 -7.52 14.15 -17.02
CA ASN A 84 -8.43 15.06 -16.36
C ASN A 84 -8.56 14.81 -14.84
N ALA A 85 -7.92 13.77 -14.29
CA ALA A 85 -7.99 13.48 -12.87
C ALA A 85 -7.47 14.66 -12.02
N ARG A 86 -8.29 15.10 -11.07
CA ARG A 86 -7.99 16.21 -10.16
C ARG A 86 -7.75 15.67 -8.76
N PRO A 87 -6.75 16.17 -8.03
CA PRO A 87 -6.60 15.79 -6.62
C PRO A 87 -7.80 16.28 -5.80
N ALA A 88 -8.15 15.55 -4.75
CA ALA A 88 -9.24 15.94 -3.85
C ALA A 88 -8.94 17.25 -3.10
N ILE A 89 -7.65 17.52 -2.86
CA ILE A 89 -7.13 18.77 -2.28
C ILE A 89 -5.73 19.07 -2.82
N GLY A 90 -5.38 20.35 -2.92
CA GLY A 90 -4.03 20.78 -3.26
C GLY A 90 -3.69 20.65 -4.75
N ASN A 91 -2.39 20.71 -5.04
CA ASN A 91 -1.87 20.65 -6.40
C ASN A 91 -1.72 19.19 -6.87
N LYS A 92 -1.84 18.97 -8.18
CA LYS A 92 -1.49 17.69 -8.79
C LYS A 92 -0.02 17.37 -8.48
N PRO A 93 0.32 16.16 -7.99
CA PRO A 93 1.71 15.81 -7.70
C PRO A 93 2.58 15.98 -8.95
N ASN A 94 3.75 16.60 -8.79
CA ASN A 94 4.72 16.69 -9.88
C ASN A 94 5.43 15.34 -10.04
N LEU A 95 5.04 14.57 -11.04
CA LEU A 95 5.59 13.24 -11.32
C LEU A 95 6.95 13.27 -12.03
N SER A 96 7.39 14.44 -12.51
CA SER A 96 8.70 14.62 -13.15
C SER A 96 9.78 15.13 -12.19
N ALA A 97 9.43 15.45 -10.95
CA ALA A 97 10.39 15.88 -9.94
C ALA A 97 11.16 14.66 -9.41
N SER A 98 12.35 14.42 -9.97
CA SER A 98 13.36 13.49 -9.44
C SER A 98 14.14 14.07 -8.25
N ASP A 99 13.65 15.15 -7.63
CA ASP A 99 14.47 15.99 -6.77
C ASP A 99 14.54 15.47 -5.33
N GLY A 100 15.64 14.77 -5.03
CA GLY A 100 16.20 14.64 -3.68
C GLY A 100 15.45 13.71 -2.71
N PRO A 101 15.93 13.60 -1.44
CA PRO A 101 15.34 12.70 -0.46
C PRO A 101 13.87 13.08 -0.22
N VAL A 102 13.00 12.12 -0.56
CA VAL A 102 11.55 12.03 -0.25
C VAL A 102 10.84 13.38 -0.10
N THR A 103 10.57 14.06 -1.21
CA THR A 103 9.55 15.11 -1.18
C THR A 103 8.16 14.46 -1.18
N GLY A 104 7.18 15.08 -0.51
CA GLY A 104 5.79 14.58 -0.45
C GLY A 104 5.12 14.31 -1.80
N ASN A 105 5.73 14.69 -2.92
CA ASN A 105 5.24 14.41 -4.27
C ASN A 105 5.34 12.92 -4.65
N GLN A 106 6.42 12.22 -4.30
CA GLN A 106 6.59 10.81 -4.68
C GLN A 106 5.61 9.90 -3.94
N THR A 107 5.39 10.21 -2.67
CA THR A 107 4.46 9.47 -1.82
C THR A 107 3.00 9.72 -2.20
N MET A 108 2.71 10.77 -2.97
CA MET A 108 1.40 11.07 -3.54
C MET A 108 1.25 10.53 -4.97
N ALA A 109 2.29 9.96 -5.57
CA ALA A 109 2.27 9.58 -6.97
C ALA A 109 1.27 8.43 -7.25
N PRO A 110 0.71 8.35 -8.48
CA PRO A 110 -0.08 7.21 -8.93
C PRO A 110 0.65 5.89 -8.75
N GLY A 111 -0.02 4.94 -8.13
CA GLY A 111 0.54 3.62 -7.81
C GLY A 111 1.48 3.59 -6.61
N ALA A 112 1.70 4.72 -5.91
CA ALA A 112 2.44 4.71 -4.64
C ALA A 112 1.57 4.08 -3.54
N PRO A 113 1.97 2.93 -2.96
CA PRO A 113 1.08 2.17 -2.07
C PRO A 113 0.98 2.84 -0.70
N TRP A 114 -0.19 3.37 -0.35
CA TRP A 114 -0.45 3.94 0.97
C TRP A 114 -0.89 2.89 1.98
N ALA A 115 -1.94 2.17 1.63
CA ALA A 115 -2.47 1.07 2.40
C ALA A 115 -2.41 -0.20 1.54
N ILE A 116 -2.16 -1.33 2.20
CA ILE A 116 -2.31 -2.65 1.61
C ILE A 116 -3.07 -3.57 2.56
N CYS A 117 -3.79 -4.53 1.99
CA CYS A 117 -4.31 -5.66 2.75
C CYS A 117 -4.32 -6.89 1.86
N ILE A 118 -4.23 -8.07 2.46
CA ILE A 118 -4.33 -9.35 1.77
C ILE A 118 -5.53 -10.10 2.34
N THR A 119 -6.38 -10.63 1.46
CA THR A 119 -7.58 -11.34 1.87
C THR A 119 -7.25 -12.69 2.53
N PRO A 120 -8.12 -13.21 3.40
CA PRO A 120 -7.95 -14.55 3.97
C PRO A 120 -8.01 -15.66 2.90
N PRO A 121 -7.44 -16.85 3.18
CA PRO A 121 -7.66 -18.07 2.39
C PRO A 121 -9.16 -18.42 2.24
N PRO A 122 -9.54 -19.24 1.23
CA PRO A 122 -8.67 -19.92 0.27
C PRO A 122 -8.20 -19.04 -0.90
N ASN A 123 -8.88 -17.93 -1.17
CA ASN A 123 -8.61 -17.06 -2.31
C ASN A 123 -7.96 -15.77 -1.83
N GLN A 124 -6.63 -15.70 -1.93
CA GLN A 124 -5.88 -14.53 -1.54
C GLN A 124 -5.66 -13.58 -2.72
N VAL A 125 -6.19 -12.37 -2.58
CA VAL A 125 -5.86 -11.20 -3.40
C VAL A 125 -5.31 -10.10 -2.51
N MET A 126 -4.57 -9.19 -3.11
CA MET A 126 -4.08 -8.00 -2.42
C MET A 126 -4.88 -6.79 -2.88
N TYR A 127 -5.31 -5.96 -1.94
CA TYR A 127 -5.72 -4.60 -2.23
C TYR A 127 -4.60 -3.64 -1.90
N SER A 128 -4.41 -2.64 -2.76
CA SER A 128 -3.51 -1.51 -2.49
C SER A 128 -4.19 -0.20 -2.86
N SER A 129 -3.81 0.91 -2.21
CA SER A 129 -4.28 2.25 -2.58
C SER A 129 -3.18 3.20 -2.99
N ASP A 130 -3.53 4.24 -3.72
CA ASP A 130 -2.71 5.43 -3.88
C ASP A 130 -3.37 6.70 -3.32
N GLY A 131 -2.54 7.72 -3.10
CA GLY A 131 -2.99 9.04 -2.64
C GLY A 131 -3.61 9.86 -3.78
N TYR A 132 -2.94 9.93 -4.94
CA TYR A 132 -3.48 10.48 -6.18
C TYR A 132 -3.30 9.44 -7.30
N PRO A 133 -4.32 9.18 -8.14
CA PRO A 133 -5.58 9.88 -8.20
C PRO A 133 -6.65 9.30 -7.26
N GLY A 134 -6.28 8.64 -6.15
CA GLY A 134 -7.24 8.22 -5.12
C GLY A 134 -7.93 6.92 -5.52
N ARG A 135 -7.12 5.91 -5.87
CA ARG A 135 -7.58 4.62 -6.39
C ARG A 135 -7.34 3.51 -5.40
N ILE A 136 -8.12 2.45 -5.54
CA ILE A 136 -7.86 1.14 -4.95
C ILE A 136 -7.65 0.15 -6.10
N TYR A 137 -6.59 -0.64 -5.99
CA TYR A 137 -6.21 -1.69 -6.92
C TYR A 137 -6.51 -3.04 -6.30
N LYS A 138 -7.20 -3.91 -7.05
CA LYS A 138 -7.25 -5.34 -6.76
C LYS A 138 -6.11 -6.01 -7.54
N LEU A 139 -5.26 -6.75 -6.85
CA LEU A 139 -4.05 -7.36 -7.38
C LEU A 139 -4.02 -8.86 -7.05
N THR A 140 -3.42 -9.65 -7.92
CA THR A 140 -2.88 -10.95 -7.50
C THR A 140 -1.68 -10.75 -6.57
N LEU A 141 -1.28 -11.78 -5.82
CA LEU A 141 -0.12 -11.69 -4.91
C LEU A 141 1.23 -11.56 -5.64
N ASP A 142 1.30 -11.88 -6.94
CA ASP A 142 2.44 -11.64 -7.82
C ASP A 142 2.41 -10.24 -8.49
N GLY A 143 1.35 -9.45 -8.28
CA GLY A 143 1.29 -8.04 -8.67
C GLY A 143 0.52 -7.73 -9.95
N LYS A 144 -0.18 -8.70 -10.55
CA LYS A 144 -1.06 -8.46 -11.70
C LYS A 144 -2.30 -7.68 -11.25
N VAL A 145 -2.60 -6.57 -11.92
CA VAL A 145 -3.83 -5.79 -11.71
C VAL A 145 -5.04 -6.57 -12.24
N LEU A 146 -5.97 -6.87 -11.33
CA LEU A 146 -7.26 -7.52 -11.60
C LEU A 146 -8.40 -6.52 -11.77
N GLY A 147 -8.28 -5.36 -11.14
CA GLY A 147 -9.30 -4.31 -11.21
C GLY A 147 -8.86 -3.05 -10.50
N VAL A 148 -9.55 -1.96 -10.83
CA VAL A 148 -9.30 -0.64 -10.26
C VAL A 148 -10.65 -0.03 -9.92
N LEU A 149 -10.77 0.54 -8.73
CA LEU A 149 -11.95 1.30 -8.33
C LEU A 149 -11.55 2.63 -7.71
N GLY A 150 -12.45 3.59 -7.84
CA GLY A 150 -12.33 4.90 -7.23
C GLY A 150 -11.53 5.91 -8.01
N GLU A 151 -11.68 7.14 -7.53
CA GLU A 151 -11.03 8.34 -8.01
C GLU A 151 -11.00 9.36 -6.87
N SER A 152 -10.26 10.43 -7.06
CA SER A 152 -10.12 11.50 -6.07
C SER A 152 -11.45 12.22 -5.89
N GLY A 153 -11.87 12.42 -4.64
CA GLY A 153 -13.07 13.19 -4.36
C GLY A 153 -13.65 12.93 -2.98
N LYS A 154 -14.90 13.35 -2.80
CA LYS A 154 -15.61 13.32 -1.51
C LYS A 154 -16.92 12.54 -1.54
N GLN A 155 -17.38 12.13 -2.73
CA GLN A 155 -18.62 11.37 -2.88
C GLN A 155 -18.40 9.87 -2.58
N LEU A 156 -19.48 9.09 -2.53
CA LEU A 156 -19.38 7.64 -2.42
C LEU A 156 -18.54 7.08 -3.57
N LYS A 157 -17.67 6.10 -3.27
CA LYS A 157 -16.70 5.50 -4.20
C LYS A 157 -15.57 6.44 -4.66
N GLN A 158 -15.57 7.69 -4.24
CA GLN A 158 -14.42 8.59 -4.39
C GLN A 158 -13.62 8.62 -3.09
N PHE A 159 -12.35 8.99 -3.19
CA PHE A 159 -11.43 8.96 -2.07
C PHE A 159 -10.61 10.25 -1.92
N GLY A 160 -10.50 10.73 -0.69
CA GLY A 160 -9.70 11.90 -0.36
C GLY A 160 -8.22 11.56 -0.37
N TRP A 161 -7.80 10.82 0.67
CA TRP A 161 -6.52 10.08 0.76
C TRP A 161 -6.80 8.81 1.54
N ILE A 162 -6.65 7.66 0.89
CA ILE A 162 -6.85 6.37 1.53
C ILE A 162 -5.66 6.10 2.44
N HIS A 163 -5.91 5.88 3.72
CA HIS A 163 -4.86 5.67 4.71
C HIS A 163 -4.86 4.27 5.32
N GLU A 164 -6.00 3.56 5.25
CA GLU A 164 -6.12 2.19 5.76
C GLU A 164 -7.13 1.41 4.92
N ILE A 165 -6.87 0.12 4.67
CA ILE A 165 -7.80 -0.80 4.03
C ILE A 165 -7.85 -2.09 4.85
N ALA A 166 -9.05 -2.56 5.18
CA ALA A 166 -9.27 -3.92 5.65
C ALA A 166 -10.06 -4.71 4.61
N CYS A 167 -9.62 -5.92 4.29
CA CYS A 167 -10.30 -6.81 3.33
C CYS A 167 -10.62 -8.17 3.95
N PRO A 168 -11.72 -8.28 4.73
CA PRO A 168 -12.14 -9.55 5.34
C PRO A 168 -12.53 -10.63 4.32
N SER A 169 -12.85 -10.24 3.08
CA SER A 169 -13.06 -11.18 1.97
C SER A 169 -12.62 -10.56 0.66
N GLU A 170 -12.62 -11.36 -0.42
CA GLU A 170 -12.31 -10.89 -1.76
C GLU A 170 -13.20 -9.73 -2.22
N ASN A 171 -14.46 -9.71 -1.81
CA ASN A 171 -15.47 -8.79 -2.35
C ASN A 171 -16.04 -7.83 -1.30
N GLU A 172 -15.49 -7.79 -0.09
CA GLU A 172 -15.87 -6.84 0.95
C GLU A 172 -14.61 -6.17 1.49
N ILE A 173 -14.54 -4.85 1.32
CA ILE A 173 -13.43 -4.03 1.85
C ILE A 173 -13.95 -2.83 2.64
N TYR A 174 -13.18 -2.42 3.65
CA TYR A 174 -13.40 -1.22 4.43
C TYR A 174 -12.24 -0.27 4.17
N VAL A 175 -12.56 0.99 3.86
CA VAL A 175 -11.56 1.97 3.40
C VAL A 175 -11.64 3.19 4.30
N GLY A 176 -10.59 3.43 5.08
CA GLY A 176 -10.44 4.60 5.93
C GLY A 176 -9.72 5.74 5.22
N GLU A 177 -10.27 6.95 5.31
CA GLU A 177 -9.77 8.11 4.57
C GLU A 177 -9.37 9.27 5.49
N LEU A 178 -8.22 9.88 5.19
CA LEU A 178 -7.66 10.97 6.00
C LEU A 178 -8.40 12.30 5.82
N LEU A 179 -8.84 12.62 4.60
CA LEU A 179 -9.40 13.94 4.29
C LEU A 179 -10.93 14.01 4.39
N ASN A 180 -11.59 12.88 4.18
CA ASN A 180 -13.05 12.80 4.22
C ASN A 180 -13.57 12.37 5.61
N TRP A 181 -12.67 12.08 6.56
CA TRP A 181 -12.96 11.67 7.94
C TRP A 181 -14.04 10.59 8.02
N ARG A 182 -13.89 9.55 7.20
CA ARG A 182 -14.87 8.49 7.07
C ARG A 182 -14.23 7.14 6.81
N VAL A 183 -15.03 6.11 7.06
CA VAL A 183 -14.80 4.75 6.57
C VAL A 183 -15.91 4.40 5.59
N GLN A 184 -15.56 3.89 4.42
CA GLN A 184 -16.51 3.35 3.45
C GLN A 184 -16.44 1.82 3.47
N LYS A 185 -17.60 1.15 3.60
CA LYS A 185 -17.75 -0.27 3.29
C LYS A 185 -18.08 -0.40 1.79
N LEU A 186 -17.29 -1.18 1.07
CA LEU A 186 -17.47 -1.42 -0.36
C LEU A 186 -17.71 -2.90 -0.58
N ILE A 187 -18.84 -3.22 -1.20
CA ILE A 187 -19.16 -4.54 -1.72
C ILE A 187 -18.84 -4.54 -3.22
N LEU A 188 -17.97 -5.45 -3.62
CA LEU A 188 -17.45 -5.53 -4.98
C LEU A 188 -18.14 -6.66 -5.72
N GLU A 189 -18.68 -6.35 -6.89
CA GLU A 189 -19.25 -7.35 -7.78
C GLU A 189 -18.27 -7.60 -8.92
N PRO A 190 -18.01 -8.88 -9.29
CA PRO A 190 -17.30 -9.19 -10.52
C PRO A 190 -18.01 -8.50 -11.69
N SER A 191 -17.24 -7.91 -12.61
CA SER A 191 -17.82 -7.49 -13.89
C SER A 191 -18.37 -8.72 -14.59
N HIS A 192 -19.65 -8.69 -14.94
CA HIS A 192 -20.31 -9.70 -15.78
C HIS A 192 -19.68 -9.76 -17.18
#